data_AF-A0A1I0WEF7-F1
#
_entry.id   AF-A0A1I0WEF7-F1
#
_cell.length_a   1.000
_cell.length_b   1.000
_cell.length_c   1.000
_cell.angle_alpha   90.00
_cell.angle_beta   90.00
_cell.angle_gamma   90.00
#
_symmetry.space_group_name_H-M   'P 1'
#
loop_
_entity.id
_entity.type
_entity.pdbx_description
1 polymer ?
#
loop_
_entity_poly.entity_id
_entity_poly.type
_entity_poly.pdbx_seq_one_letter_code
_entity_poly.pdbx_strand_id
1 'polypeptide(L)'
;MSVLRSGRARAAAVAAALLALLAPTAAHAITNGKPTTEYDNVGSFVVEVEPAGGEPYLVQLCTGTMVSDRVVLTASHCMDRGAYADDWGTVWFTLEQRISDGESWELDTDLDLLTGTPVPDPRYTGTSHYAYDVGAFVLDAPVAVTPAVLAEVGHLDERSLRGSTFTTVGYGIRRDDKKKSTQAFLPPWQRMVATQPLVNVTPGYATFSMNLARGHGGTCYGDSGGPHFNAAGEVVAVTTTGDIPCKASDQATRADTQVAHDFIGDVIEHPDAYAGE
;
A
#
# COMPACT_ATOMS: atom_id res chain seq x y z
N MET A 1 -70.82 33.86 3.68
CA MET A 1 -69.48 34.41 3.36
C MET A 1 -69.03 35.25 4.55
N SER A 2 -67.77 35.07 5.00
CA SER A 2 -67.09 35.78 6.11
C SER A 2 -67.43 35.29 7.52
N VAL A 3 -66.53 35.00 8.48
CA VAL A 3 -65.07 34.86 8.58
C VAL A 3 -64.80 34.02 9.86
N LEU A 4 -63.71 33.27 9.87
CA LEU A 4 -63.23 32.39 10.94
C LEU A 4 -63.08 33.06 12.32
N ARG A 5 -63.25 32.27 13.39
CA ARG A 5 -62.39 32.26 14.59
C ARG A 5 -62.77 31.12 15.55
N SER A 6 -61.89 30.14 15.70
CA SER A 6 -61.78 29.39 16.95
C SER A 6 -60.31 29.21 17.29
N GLY A 7 -59.97 29.64 18.51
CA GLY A 7 -58.63 29.68 19.05
C GLY A 7 -58.21 28.36 19.69
N ARG A 8 -56.90 28.07 19.54
CA ARG A 8 -55.94 27.61 20.56
C ARG A 8 -56.48 26.67 21.66
N ALA A 9 -55.97 25.42 21.70
CA ALA A 9 -54.84 25.03 22.57
C ALA A 9 -54.88 23.55 23.04
N ARG A 10 -53.77 22.85 22.76
CA ARG A 10 -53.02 21.91 23.63
C ARG A 10 -53.54 20.47 23.87
N ALA A 11 -52.88 19.53 23.20
CA ALA A 11 -52.19 18.36 23.78
C ALA A 11 -51.08 17.96 22.77
N ALA A 12 -49.77 18.19 22.98
CA ALA A 12 -48.82 17.41 23.78
C ALA A 12 -48.94 15.89 23.52
N ALA A 13 -47.92 15.10 23.16
CA ALA A 13 -46.50 15.29 22.88
C ALA A 13 -45.94 13.93 22.36
N VAL A 14 -44.71 13.95 21.84
CA VAL A 14 -43.76 12.82 21.70
C VAL A 14 -43.93 11.87 20.50
N ALA A 15 -43.18 12.17 19.44
CA ALA A 15 -42.48 11.15 18.64
C ALA A 15 -41.28 11.81 17.94
N ALA A 16 -40.32 12.30 18.72
CA ALA A 16 -38.99 12.65 18.24
C ALA A 16 -38.04 11.56 18.70
N ALA A 17 -37.76 10.58 17.83
CA ALA A 17 -36.55 9.77 17.87
C ALA A 17 -36.53 8.81 16.67
N LEU A 18 -35.35 8.69 16.05
CA LEU A 18 -34.93 7.63 15.12
C LEU A 18 -35.30 7.81 13.64
N LEU A 19 -34.84 8.91 13.04
CA LEU A 19 -34.08 8.77 11.80
C LEU A 19 -32.62 9.06 12.13
N ALA A 20 -31.94 8.06 12.69
CA ALA A 20 -30.49 8.02 12.61
C ALA A 20 -30.14 7.97 11.12
N LEU A 21 -29.38 8.96 10.69
CA LEU A 21 -28.85 9.07 9.34
C LEU A 21 -28.15 7.76 8.97
N LEU A 22 -28.75 6.98 8.08
CA LEU A 22 -27.98 6.11 7.21
C LEU A 22 -27.33 7.02 6.17
N ALA A 23 -26.25 7.70 6.57
CA ALA A 23 -25.33 8.22 5.58
C ALA A 23 -24.74 6.99 4.87
N PRO A 24 -24.88 6.83 3.55
CA PRO A 24 -24.10 5.83 2.84
C PRO A 24 -22.64 6.21 3.06
N THR A 25 -21.90 5.38 3.79
CA THR A 25 -20.44 5.49 3.84
C THR A 25 -19.94 5.09 2.45
N ALA A 26 -19.76 6.08 1.58
CA ALA A 26 -18.94 5.89 0.40
C ALA A 26 -17.51 5.59 0.91
N ALA A 27 -17.00 4.40 0.62
CA ALA A 27 -15.63 4.01 0.91
C ALA A 27 -15.04 3.43 -0.38
N HIS A 28 -14.01 4.10 -0.91
CA HIS A 28 -13.34 3.80 -2.18
C HIS A 28 -11.82 3.89 -2.00
N ALA A 29 -11.10 3.00 -2.71
CA ALA A 29 -9.65 2.92 -2.97
C ALA A 29 -8.75 2.07 -2.03
N ILE A 30 -7.70 1.41 -2.56
CA ILE A 30 -7.34 0.00 -2.19
C ILE A 30 -8.59 -0.88 -2.29
N THR A 31 -8.52 -2.17 -2.60
CA THR A 31 -9.78 -2.91 -2.71
C THR A 31 -10.51 -2.80 -1.37
N ASN A 32 -11.68 -2.16 -1.32
CA ASN A 32 -12.40 -1.82 -0.07
C ASN A 32 -11.59 -1.04 1.01
N GLY A 33 -10.66 -0.15 0.64
CA GLY A 33 -9.97 0.77 1.55
C GLY A 33 -10.47 2.23 1.49
N LYS A 34 -9.66 3.17 2.02
CA LYS A 34 -9.95 4.62 2.04
C LYS A 34 -8.68 5.48 1.97
N PRO A 35 -8.74 6.73 1.46
CA PRO A 35 -7.55 7.59 1.40
C PRO A 35 -7.02 7.87 2.80
N THR A 36 -5.70 8.04 2.94
CA THR A 36 -5.08 8.29 4.25
C THR A 36 -3.95 9.32 4.19
N THR A 37 -3.81 10.05 5.29
CA THR A 37 -2.67 10.93 5.60
C THR A 37 -1.88 10.44 6.83
N GLU A 38 -2.29 9.33 7.45
CA GLU A 38 -1.74 8.83 8.73
C GLU A 38 -0.39 8.11 8.58
N TYR A 39 0.00 7.75 7.36
CA TYR A 39 1.18 6.95 7.03
C TYR A 39 2.10 7.72 6.08
N ASP A 40 2.56 8.90 6.51
CA ASP A 40 3.40 9.80 5.72
C ASP A 40 4.81 9.24 5.41
N ASN A 41 5.20 8.18 6.09
CA ASN A 41 6.38 7.36 5.81
C ASN A 41 6.17 6.29 4.72
N VAL A 42 4.95 6.13 4.19
CA VAL A 42 4.67 5.22 3.07
C VAL A 42 4.58 6.02 1.78
N GLY A 43 5.35 5.66 0.77
CA GLY A 43 5.44 6.36 -0.50
C GLY A 43 5.30 5.46 -1.71
N SER A 44 5.36 6.09 -2.88
CA SER A 44 5.28 5.41 -4.16
C SER A 44 6.63 5.40 -4.86
N PHE A 45 7.00 4.26 -5.42
CA PHE A 45 7.98 4.21 -6.49
C PHE A 45 7.32 4.60 -7.81
N VAL A 46 8.00 5.45 -8.56
CA VAL A 46 7.60 5.85 -9.90
C VAL A 46 8.77 5.60 -10.84
N VAL A 47 8.46 5.26 -12.09
CA VAL A 47 9.46 4.99 -13.11
C VAL A 47 9.11 5.79 -14.37
N GLU A 48 10.14 6.34 -15.00
CA GLU A 48 10.01 6.92 -16.34
C GLU A 48 9.94 5.82 -17.38
N VAL A 49 8.93 5.87 -18.22
CA VAL A 49 8.82 5.03 -19.41
C VAL A 49 9.18 5.87 -20.61
N GLU A 50 10.14 5.41 -21.40
CA GLU A 50 10.59 6.05 -22.65
C GLU A 50 10.08 5.27 -23.87
N PRO A 51 8.83 5.51 -24.34
CA PRO A 51 8.28 4.78 -25.47
C PRO A 51 9.01 5.13 -26.78
N ALA A 52 9.19 4.14 -27.66
CA ALA A 52 9.78 4.36 -28.96
C ALA A 52 8.99 5.39 -29.80
N GLY A 53 9.55 6.59 -29.97
CA GLY A 53 8.96 7.67 -30.77
C GLY A 53 7.83 8.45 -30.07
N GLY A 54 7.69 8.31 -28.75
CA GLY A 54 6.81 9.14 -27.93
C GLY A 54 7.58 9.99 -26.92
N GLU A 55 6.85 10.83 -26.19
CA GLU A 55 7.42 11.57 -25.06
C GLU A 55 7.50 10.67 -23.82
N PRO A 56 8.53 10.82 -22.97
CA PRO A 56 8.60 10.12 -21.69
C PRO A 56 7.43 10.46 -20.78
N TYR A 57 6.98 9.48 -20.00
CA TYR A 57 5.94 9.67 -19.01
C TYR A 57 6.22 8.86 -17.76
N LEU A 58 5.70 9.33 -16.63
CA LEU A 58 5.84 8.65 -15.35
C LEU A 58 4.69 7.65 -15.16
N VAL A 59 5.02 6.46 -14.66
CA VAL A 59 4.05 5.48 -14.18
C VAL A 59 4.36 5.07 -12.75
N GLN A 60 3.32 4.66 -12.05
CA GLN A 60 3.47 4.08 -10.73
C GLN A 60 4.01 2.65 -10.85
N LEU A 61 5.07 2.34 -10.11
CA LEU A 61 5.73 1.04 -10.12
C LEU A 61 5.29 0.18 -8.92
N CYS A 62 5.62 0.65 -7.73
CA CYS A 62 5.49 -0.10 -6.48
C CYS A 62 5.24 0.87 -5.32
N THR A 63 5.04 0.31 -4.13
CA THR A 63 4.94 1.03 -2.87
C THR A 63 6.19 0.73 -2.02
N GLY A 64 6.58 1.68 -1.16
CA GLY A 64 7.65 1.47 -0.18
C GLY A 64 7.37 2.21 1.13
N THR A 65 8.08 1.84 2.19
CA THR A 65 7.96 2.46 3.52
C THR A 65 9.31 2.87 4.06
N MET A 66 9.47 4.11 4.49
CA MET A 66 10.67 4.59 5.16
C MET A 66 10.85 3.84 6.48
N VAL A 67 11.99 3.17 6.65
CA VAL A 67 12.42 2.44 7.87
C VAL A 67 13.67 3.06 8.51
N SER A 68 14.28 4.03 7.83
CA SER A 68 15.16 5.05 8.42
C SER A 68 14.91 6.40 7.73
N ASP A 69 15.74 7.41 7.95
CA ASP A 69 15.69 8.68 7.21
C ASP A 69 16.18 8.55 5.76
N ARG A 70 16.87 7.45 5.40
CA ARG A 70 17.40 7.19 4.06
C ARG A 70 17.00 5.85 3.45
N VAL A 71 16.45 4.91 4.22
CA VAL A 71 16.15 3.56 3.73
C VAL A 71 14.65 3.39 3.59
N VAL A 72 14.22 3.05 2.38
CA VAL A 72 12.87 2.60 2.05
C VAL A 72 12.85 1.08 2.01
N LEU A 73 12.05 0.44 2.86
CA LEU A 73 11.70 -0.97 2.76
C LEU A 73 10.67 -1.19 1.64
N THR A 74 10.89 -2.19 0.78
CA THR A 74 10.01 -2.55 -0.33
C THR A 74 10.19 -4.03 -0.70
N ALA A 75 9.76 -4.45 -1.89
CA ALA A 75 9.94 -5.80 -2.41
C ALA A 75 11.15 -5.87 -3.35
N SER A 76 11.89 -6.98 -3.33
CA SER A 76 13.05 -7.19 -4.21
C SER A 76 12.65 -7.18 -5.68
N HIS A 77 11.48 -7.69 -6.04
CA HIS A 77 10.98 -7.67 -7.42
C HIS A 77 10.66 -6.26 -7.94
N CYS A 78 10.58 -5.26 -7.05
CA CYS A 78 10.49 -3.85 -7.39
C CYS A 78 11.86 -3.19 -7.61
N MET A 79 12.94 -3.84 -7.17
CA MET A 79 14.31 -3.29 -7.18
C MET A 79 15.25 -4.09 -8.09
N ASP A 80 14.89 -5.31 -8.47
CA ASP A 80 15.62 -6.15 -9.41
C ASP A 80 15.41 -5.67 -10.85
N ARG A 81 16.27 -4.74 -11.29
CA ARG A 81 16.21 -4.15 -12.63
C ARG A 81 16.43 -5.15 -13.76
N GLY A 82 17.02 -6.32 -13.48
CA GLY A 82 17.21 -7.36 -14.50
C GLY A 82 15.91 -7.92 -15.06
N ALA A 83 14.76 -7.62 -14.41
CA ALA A 83 13.44 -8.05 -14.81
C ALA A 83 12.61 -6.98 -15.55
N TYR A 84 13.09 -5.73 -15.68
CA TYR A 84 12.35 -4.66 -16.36
C TYR A 84 12.55 -4.66 -17.87
N ALA A 85 11.58 -4.07 -18.57
CA ALA A 85 11.66 -3.86 -20.01
C ALA A 85 12.71 -2.79 -20.33
N ASP A 86 13.29 -2.87 -21.53
CA ASP A 86 14.38 -1.99 -21.96
C ASP A 86 13.97 -0.49 -22.03
N ASP A 87 12.67 -0.19 -22.04
CA ASP A 87 12.10 1.16 -22.05
C ASP A 87 11.87 1.75 -20.65
N TRP A 88 12.27 1.04 -19.59
CA TRP A 88 12.15 1.51 -18.21
C TRP A 88 13.42 2.26 -17.78
N GLY A 89 13.26 3.56 -17.57
CA GLY A 89 14.31 4.50 -17.20
C GLY A 89 14.64 4.50 -15.72
N THR A 90 14.74 5.68 -15.13
CA THR A 90 15.11 5.87 -13.72
C THR A 90 13.93 5.53 -12.80
N VAL A 91 14.23 4.89 -11.66
CA VAL A 91 13.26 4.67 -10.58
C VAL A 91 13.46 5.77 -9.55
N TRP A 92 12.39 6.46 -9.20
CA TRP A 92 12.35 7.44 -8.11
C TRP A 92 11.37 7.01 -7.03
N PHE A 93 11.47 7.65 -5.88
CA PHE A 93 10.53 7.51 -4.78
C PHE A 93 9.86 8.84 -4.47
N THR A 94 8.60 8.84 -4.04
CA THR A 94 7.92 10.05 -3.56
C THR A 94 7.07 9.73 -2.34
N LEU A 95 7.06 10.65 -1.38
CA LEU A 95 6.21 10.60 -0.17
C LEU A 95 4.92 11.42 -0.34
N GLU A 96 4.66 11.94 -1.53
CA GLU A 96 3.47 12.72 -1.77
C GLU A 96 2.20 11.92 -1.52
N GLN A 97 1.21 12.56 -0.89
CA GLN A 97 -0.06 11.90 -0.61
C GLN A 97 -0.78 11.50 -1.90
N ARG A 98 -0.58 12.24 -2.99
CA ARG A 98 -1.23 12.07 -4.28
C ARG A 98 -0.19 12.24 -5.37
N ILE A 99 -0.12 11.27 -6.28
CA ILE A 99 0.86 11.20 -7.37
C ILE A 99 0.24 11.46 -8.74
N SER A 100 -1.10 11.51 -8.82
CA SER A 100 -1.79 12.08 -9.97
C SER A 100 -3.22 12.49 -9.67
N ASP A 101 -3.65 13.57 -10.32
CA ASP A 101 -5.04 13.99 -10.38
C ASP A 101 -5.89 13.31 -11.47
N GLY A 102 -5.23 12.63 -12.41
CA GLY A 102 -5.85 12.05 -13.60
C GLY A 102 -6.57 10.70 -13.39
N GLU A 103 -7.40 10.35 -14.36
CA GLU A 103 -7.93 8.99 -14.54
C GLU A 103 -7.09 8.15 -15.53
N SER A 104 -5.98 8.71 -16.03
CA SER A 104 -5.00 8.06 -16.93
C SER A 104 -4.04 7.14 -16.19
N TRP A 105 -3.20 6.39 -16.91
CA TRP A 105 -2.10 5.62 -16.33
C TRP A 105 -0.80 6.42 -16.15
N GLU A 106 -0.76 7.59 -16.77
CA GLU A 106 0.32 8.56 -16.68
C GLU A 106 0.16 9.39 -15.42
N LEU A 107 1.26 9.61 -14.71
CA LEU A 107 1.30 10.41 -13.49
C LEU A 107 1.56 11.89 -13.77
N ASP A 108 1.37 12.71 -12.73
CA ASP A 108 1.70 14.13 -12.80
C ASP A 108 3.24 14.30 -12.90
N THR A 109 3.68 15.37 -13.55
CA THR A 109 5.12 15.57 -13.86
C THR A 109 5.84 16.46 -12.84
N ASP A 110 5.08 17.12 -11.96
CA ASP A 110 5.56 18.06 -10.94
C ASP A 110 5.70 17.42 -9.56
N LEU A 111 5.94 16.10 -9.52
CA LEU A 111 6.13 15.37 -8.27
C LEU A 111 7.46 15.70 -7.59
N ASP A 112 7.45 15.72 -6.26
CA ASP A 112 8.64 15.75 -5.41
C ASP A 112 9.30 14.36 -5.45
N LEU A 113 10.17 14.16 -6.45
CA LEU A 113 10.89 12.91 -6.69
C LEU A 113 12.21 12.86 -5.92
N LEU A 114 12.37 11.79 -5.15
CA LEU A 114 13.56 11.43 -4.39
C LEU A 114 14.38 10.42 -5.19
N THR A 115 15.66 10.72 -5.36
CA THR A 115 16.63 9.84 -6.00
C THR A 115 17.26 8.88 -4.99
N GLY A 116 17.76 7.76 -5.50
CA GLY A 116 18.38 6.74 -4.68
C GLY A 116 18.78 5.52 -5.48
N THR A 117 19.32 4.54 -4.75
CA THR A 117 19.84 3.30 -5.32
C THR A 117 18.94 2.11 -4.96
N PRO A 118 18.44 1.35 -5.95
CA PRO A 118 17.74 0.08 -5.71
C PRO A 118 18.67 -0.98 -5.12
N VAL A 119 18.22 -1.65 -4.07
CA VAL A 119 18.96 -2.70 -3.36
C VAL A 119 18.04 -3.92 -3.17
N PRO A 120 17.91 -4.82 -4.16
CA PRO A 120 17.21 -6.08 -3.94
C PRO A 120 18.01 -6.97 -2.97
N ASP A 121 17.33 -7.85 -2.23
CA ASP A 121 18.03 -8.87 -1.45
C ASP A 121 18.88 -9.74 -2.40
N PRO A 122 20.20 -9.92 -2.15
CA PRO A 122 21.08 -10.69 -3.04
C PRO A 122 20.69 -12.18 -3.17
N ARG A 123 19.82 -12.68 -2.29
CA ARG A 123 19.26 -14.04 -2.34
C ARG A 123 18.01 -14.13 -3.22
N TYR A 124 17.43 -12.99 -3.64
CA TYR A 124 16.31 -12.96 -4.57
C TYR A 124 16.76 -13.44 -5.95
N THR A 125 16.06 -14.41 -6.52
CA THR A 125 16.39 -15.01 -7.83
C THR A 125 15.24 -14.90 -8.83
N GLY A 126 14.39 -13.89 -8.69
CA GLY A 126 13.26 -13.64 -9.57
C GLY A 126 11.92 -14.21 -9.10
N THR A 127 10.92 -14.04 -9.95
CA THR A 127 9.49 -14.19 -9.63
C THR A 127 9.00 -15.64 -9.59
N SER A 128 9.84 -16.63 -9.90
CA SER A 128 9.43 -18.03 -9.98
C SER A 128 8.95 -18.60 -8.65
N HIS A 129 9.38 -18.02 -7.52
CA HIS A 129 8.89 -18.35 -6.19
C HIS A 129 8.80 -17.17 -5.22
N TYR A 130 9.17 -15.96 -5.64
CA TYR A 130 9.31 -14.75 -4.82
C TYR A 130 10.11 -14.95 -3.50
N ALA A 131 10.98 -15.96 -3.45
CA ALA A 131 11.79 -16.19 -2.25
C ALA A 131 12.69 -14.99 -1.99
N TYR A 132 12.76 -14.54 -0.74
CA TYR A 132 13.54 -13.36 -0.33
C TYR A 132 13.09 -12.06 -1.04
N ASP A 133 11.79 -11.92 -1.27
CA ASP A 133 11.19 -10.73 -1.88
C ASP A 133 11.01 -9.57 -0.87
N VAL A 134 12.09 -9.25 -0.15
CA VAL A 134 12.24 -8.07 0.70
C VAL A 134 13.41 -7.29 0.13
N GLY A 135 13.16 -6.08 -0.35
CA GLY A 135 14.17 -5.20 -0.94
C GLY A 135 14.27 -3.89 -0.19
N ALA A 136 15.28 -3.10 -0.54
CA ALA A 136 15.45 -1.75 -0.07
C ALA A 136 15.69 -0.77 -1.23
N PHE A 137 15.47 0.50 -0.96
CA PHE A 137 15.92 1.60 -1.79
C PHE A 137 16.59 2.63 -0.89
N VAL A 138 17.84 2.97 -1.18
CA VAL A 138 18.64 3.89 -0.36
C VAL A 138 18.61 5.27 -1.00
N LEU A 139 17.99 6.23 -0.33
CA LEU A 139 17.92 7.62 -0.77
C LEU A 139 19.30 8.28 -0.74
N ASP A 140 19.55 9.12 -1.75
CA ASP A 140 20.79 9.90 -1.86
C ASP A 140 20.89 10.94 -0.72
N ALA A 141 19.76 11.43 -0.24
CA ALA A 141 19.67 12.38 0.86
C ALA A 141 18.63 11.94 1.91
N PRO A 142 18.85 12.25 3.20
CA PRO A 142 17.87 11.95 4.24
C PRO A 142 16.61 12.79 4.09
N VAL A 143 15.47 12.20 4.41
CA VAL A 143 14.16 12.86 4.45
C VAL A 143 13.62 12.93 5.87
N ALA A 144 12.95 14.05 6.19
CA ALA A 144 12.39 14.28 7.52
C ALA A 144 11.02 13.63 7.65
N VAL A 145 10.99 12.36 8.02
CA VAL A 145 9.76 11.61 8.33
C VAL A 145 10.01 10.67 9.51
N THR A 146 8.96 10.28 10.23
CA THR A 146 9.10 9.28 11.30
C THR A 146 9.18 7.89 10.66
N PRO A 147 10.31 7.17 10.76
CA PRO A 147 10.43 5.86 10.12
C PRO A 147 9.52 4.83 10.78
N ALA A 148 9.05 3.86 9.99
CA ALA A 148 8.39 2.68 10.50
C ALA A 148 9.40 1.76 11.20
N VAL A 149 8.91 1.02 12.20
CA VAL A 149 9.69 0.00 12.91
C VAL A 149 9.27 -1.37 12.40
N LEU A 150 10.23 -2.27 12.17
CA LEU A 150 9.93 -3.67 11.88
C LEU A 150 9.49 -4.37 13.16
N ALA A 151 8.47 -5.23 13.06
CA ALA A 151 8.09 -6.08 14.17
C ALA A 151 9.23 -7.04 14.54
N GLU A 152 9.28 -7.42 15.82
CA GLU A 152 10.26 -8.37 16.35
C GLU A 152 10.30 -9.68 15.57
N VAL A 153 11.49 -10.28 15.49
CA VAL A 153 11.70 -11.54 14.78
C VAL A 153 10.75 -12.62 15.32
N GLY A 154 9.99 -13.24 14.42
CA GLY A 154 9.05 -14.30 14.74
C GLY A 154 7.67 -13.84 15.20
N HIS A 155 7.35 -12.54 15.14
CA HIS A 155 6.04 -12.01 15.51
C HIS A 155 4.86 -12.81 14.90
N LEU A 156 4.92 -13.12 13.60
CA LEU A 156 3.86 -13.84 12.87
C LEU A 156 3.81 -15.35 13.13
N ASP A 157 4.78 -15.89 13.87
CA ASP A 157 4.77 -17.30 14.32
C ASP A 157 3.71 -17.55 15.42
N GLU A 158 3.27 -16.48 16.08
CA GLU A 158 2.17 -16.52 17.04
C GLU A 158 0.86 -16.96 16.37
N ARG A 159 0.45 -18.19 16.67
CA ARG A 159 -0.79 -18.77 16.11
C ARG A 159 -2.05 -18.01 16.49
N SER A 160 -2.02 -17.29 17.62
CA SER A 160 -3.09 -16.40 18.08
C SER A 160 -3.38 -15.24 17.12
N LEU A 161 -2.42 -14.86 16.27
CA LEU A 161 -2.59 -13.79 15.28
C LEU A 161 -3.46 -14.20 14.08
N ARG A 162 -3.78 -15.48 13.92
CA ARG A 162 -4.67 -15.93 12.83
C ARG A 162 -6.07 -15.37 13.06
N GLY A 163 -6.61 -14.69 12.05
CA GLY A 163 -7.87 -13.96 12.11
C GLY A 163 -7.74 -12.55 12.68
N SER A 164 -6.61 -12.18 13.28
CA SER A 164 -6.34 -10.80 13.70
C SER A 164 -6.21 -9.90 12.48
N THR A 165 -6.64 -8.65 12.66
CA THR A 165 -6.61 -7.63 11.63
C THR A 165 -5.25 -6.94 11.58
N PHE A 166 -4.73 -6.80 10.37
CA PHE A 166 -3.54 -6.02 10.02
C PHE A 166 -3.94 -4.89 9.08
N THR A 167 -3.10 -3.87 8.99
CA THR A 167 -3.32 -2.70 8.14
C THR A 167 -2.33 -2.68 6.99
N THR A 168 -2.80 -2.55 5.76
CA THR A 168 -1.94 -2.36 4.58
C THR A 168 -2.08 -0.94 4.04
N VAL A 169 -0.98 -0.38 3.54
CA VAL A 169 -0.94 0.96 2.94
C VAL A 169 -0.26 0.89 1.58
N GLY A 170 -0.76 1.63 0.59
CA GLY A 170 -0.11 1.70 -0.71
C GLY A 170 -0.79 2.61 -1.72
N TYR A 171 -0.24 2.59 -2.94
CA TYR A 171 -0.63 3.44 -4.07
C TYR A 171 -1.18 2.62 -5.26
N GLY A 172 -1.34 1.31 -5.07
CA GLY A 172 -1.78 0.39 -6.10
C GLY A 172 -3.22 0.57 -6.52
N ILE A 173 -3.56 -0.02 -7.66
CA ILE A 173 -4.83 0.08 -8.37
C ILE A 173 -6.03 -0.18 -7.44
N ARG A 174 -7.08 0.64 -7.55
CA ARG A 174 -8.35 0.41 -6.86
C ARG A 174 -9.30 -0.47 -7.66
N ARG A 175 -10.16 -1.16 -6.93
CA ARG A 175 -11.32 -1.87 -7.47
C ARG A 175 -12.56 -1.49 -6.68
N ASP A 176 -13.55 -0.96 -7.40
CA ASP A 176 -14.83 -0.53 -6.83
C ASP A 176 -15.98 -1.51 -7.13
N ASP A 177 -15.71 -2.59 -7.87
CA ASP A 177 -16.71 -3.60 -8.29
C ASP A 177 -16.30 -5.02 -7.88
N LYS A 178 -17.20 -5.68 -7.13
CA LYS A 178 -17.02 -7.04 -6.58
C LYS A 178 -17.41 -8.17 -7.57
N LYS A 179 -18.06 -7.83 -8.68
CA LYS A 179 -18.65 -8.76 -9.66
C LYS A 179 -17.82 -8.86 -10.94
N LYS A 180 -17.16 -7.78 -11.35
CA LYS A 180 -16.28 -7.75 -12.53
C LYS A 180 -14.89 -8.31 -12.21
N SER A 181 -14.17 -8.78 -13.21
CA SER A 181 -12.75 -9.18 -13.07
C SER A 181 -11.87 -7.94 -13.21
N THR A 182 -10.72 -8.01 -13.89
CA THR A 182 -9.78 -6.90 -14.13
C THR A 182 -10.41 -5.65 -14.77
N GLN A 183 -11.63 -5.74 -15.31
CA GLN A 183 -12.37 -4.61 -15.88
C GLN A 183 -12.85 -3.57 -14.84
N ALA A 184 -12.63 -3.81 -13.55
CA ALA A 184 -12.97 -2.88 -12.48
C ALA A 184 -11.77 -2.08 -11.96
N PHE A 185 -10.60 -2.27 -12.56
CA PHE A 185 -9.38 -1.59 -12.17
C PHE A 185 -9.47 -0.12 -12.54
N LEU A 186 -9.24 0.70 -11.53
CA LEU A 186 -9.21 2.14 -11.63
C LEU A 186 -7.93 2.63 -10.95
N PRO A 187 -7.32 3.70 -11.43
CA PRO A 187 -6.21 4.32 -10.73
C PRO A 187 -6.70 5.02 -9.44
N PRO A 188 -6.06 4.84 -8.28
CA PRO A 188 -6.29 5.71 -7.13
C PRO A 188 -5.25 6.81 -6.98
N TRP A 189 -4.08 6.68 -7.61
CA TRP A 189 -2.95 7.63 -7.65
C TRP A 189 -2.75 8.48 -6.40
N GLN A 190 -3.02 7.90 -5.24
CA GLN A 190 -2.90 8.54 -3.95
C GLN A 190 -2.73 7.46 -2.89
N ARG A 191 -2.20 7.84 -1.73
CA ARG A 191 -1.98 6.94 -0.61
C ARG A 191 -3.31 6.45 -0.04
N MET A 192 -3.41 5.14 0.05
CA MET A 192 -4.61 4.43 0.47
C MET A 192 -4.30 3.49 1.62
N VAL A 193 -5.29 3.23 2.48
CA VAL A 193 -5.20 2.26 3.58
C VAL A 193 -6.36 1.27 3.54
N ALA A 194 -6.08 0.02 3.87
CA ALA A 194 -7.10 -1.01 4.11
C ALA A 194 -6.72 -1.93 5.26
N THR A 195 -7.68 -2.74 5.68
CA THR A 195 -7.48 -3.74 6.73
C THR A 195 -7.77 -5.14 6.23
N GLN A 196 -6.96 -6.09 6.71
CA GLN A 196 -6.97 -7.47 6.27
C GLN A 196 -6.77 -8.44 7.45
N PRO A 197 -7.62 -9.47 7.58
CA PRO A 197 -7.36 -10.56 8.51
C PRO A 197 -6.21 -11.46 8.02
N LEU A 198 -5.31 -11.84 8.93
CA LEU A 198 -4.28 -12.84 8.67
C LEU A 198 -4.92 -14.24 8.54
N VAL A 199 -4.69 -14.91 7.42
CA VAL A 199 -5.26 -16.23 7.12
C VAL A 199 -4.26 -17.33 7.44
N ASN A 200 -3.03 -17.20 6.96
CA ASN A 200 -2.01 -18.24 7.07
C ASN A 200 -0.62 -17.61 7.15
N VAL A 201 0.33 -18.34 7.74
CA VAL A 201 1.76 -17.98 7.71
C VAL A 201 2.56 -19.24 7.44
N THR A 202 3.54 -19.10 6.56
CA THR A 202 4.58 -20.07 6.23
C THR A 202 5.95 -19.49 6.65
N PRO A 203 7.06 -20.21 6.53
CA PRO A 203 8.36 -19.66 6.89
C PRO A 203 8.71 -18.33 6.19
N GLY A 204 8.32 -18.15 4.92
CA GLY A 204 8.62 -16.94 4.14
C GLY A 204 7.45 -16.00 3.88
N TYR A 205 6.20 -16.46 4.04
CA TYR A 205 5.02 -15.70 3.62
C TYR A 205 3.95 -15.60 4.69
N ALA A 206 3.28 -14.46 4.71
CA ALA A 206 1.98 -14.27 5.31
C ALA A 206 0.91 -14.19 4.20
N THR A 207 -0.23 -14.85 4.42
CA THR A 207 -1.40 -14.74 3.55
C THR A 207 -2.48 -13.97 4.28
N PHE A 208 -2.93 -12.89 3.67
CA PHE A 208 -3.98 -12.01 4.16
C PHE A 208 -5.26 -12.18 3.34
N SER A 209 -6.42 -12.02 3.98
CA SER A 209 -7.69 -12.09 3.28
C SER A 209 -8.03 -10.74 2.67
N MET A 210 -8.22 -10.71 1.35
CA MET A 210 -8.83 -9.59 0.60
C MET A 210 -10.26 -9.94 0.17
N ASN A 211 -10.96 -10.79 0.92
CA ASN A 211 -12.29 -11.24 0.52
C ASN A 211 -13.32 -10.11 0.58
N LEU A 212 -13.62 -9.53 -0.59
CA LEU A 212 -14.53 -8.39 -0.71
C LEU A 212 -15.96 -8.70 -0.32
N ALA A 213 -16.39 -9.96 -0.45
CA ALA A 213 -17.71 -10.38 0.00
C ALA A 213 -17.84 -10.33 1.53
N ARG A 214 -16.72 -10.35 2.25
CA ARG A 214 -16.64 -10.19 3.72
C ARG A 214 -16.28 -8.76 4.15
N GLY A 215 -16.07 -7.86 3.20
CA GLY A 215 -15.67 -6.47 3.48
C GLY A 215 -14.22 -6.36 3.94
N HIS A 216 -13.37 -7.36 3.67
CA HIS A 216 -11.93 -7.22 3.88
C HIS A 216 -11.35 -6.45 2.71
N GLY A 217 -10.51 -5.46 3.01
CA GLY A 217 -9.80 -4.76 1.96
C GLY A 217 -8.51 -5.46 1.56
N GLY A 218 -7.71 -4.87 0.69
CA GLY A 218 -6.40 -5.43 0.37
C GLY A 218 -5.76 -4.94 -0.91
N THR A 219 -4.52 -5.36 -1.07
CA THR A 219 -3.55 -4.90 -2.06
C THR A 219 -3.88 -5.34 -3.49
N CYS A 220 -3.34 -4.61 -4.47
CA CYS A 220 -3.42 -4.94 -5.88
C CYS A 220 -2.14 -4.49 -6.60
N TYR A 221 -2.14 -4.53 -7.94
CA TYR A 221 -1.03 -4.04 -8.76
C TYR A 221 -0.59 -2.63 -8.34
N GLY A 222 0.70 -2.45 -8.10
CA GLY A 222 1.28 -1.21 -7.59
C GLY A 222 1.44 -1.13 -6.07
N ASP A 223 0.73 -1.98 -5.31
CA ASP A 223 0.93 -2.09 -3.85
C ASP A 223 2.11 -2.97 -3.48
N SER A 224 2.73 -3.67 -4.44
CA SER A 224 3.96 -4.43 -4.25
C SER A 224 5.01 -3.64 -3.46
N GLY A 225 5.62 -4.27 -2.47
CA GLY A 225 6.56 -3.66 -1.53
C GLY A 225 5.91 -2.82 -0.42
N GLY A 226 4.60 -2.54 -0.51
CA GLY A 226 3.85 -1.83 0.52
C GLY A 226 3.74 -2.62 1.82
N PRO A 227 3.69 -1.94 2.98
CA PRO A 227 3.80 -2.57 4.29
C PRO A 227 2.46 -3.17 4.75
N HIS A 228 2.56 -4.24 5.52
CA HIS A 228 1.50 -4.71 6.43
C HIS A 228 1.91 -4.38 7.87
N PHE A 229 1.11 -3.57 8.56
CA PHE A 229 1.32 -3.17 9.94
C PHE A 229 0.49 -4.02 10.91
N ASN A 230 1.09 -4.37 12.05
CA ASN A 230 0.35 -4.91 13.20
C ASN A 230 -0.40 -3.80 13.96
N ALA A 231 -1.10 -4.17 15.04
CA ALA A 231 -1.87 -3.22 15.85
C ALA A 231 -1.01 -2.18 16.60
N ALA A 232 0.29 -2.42 16.74
CA ALA A 232 1.25 -1.48 17.33
C ALA A 232 1.83 -0.50 16.29
N GLY A 233 1.53 -0.68 15.00
CA GLY A 233 2.08 0.14 13.92
C GLY A 233 3.45 -0.34 13.42
N GLU A 234 3.84 -1.57 13.73
CA GLU A 234 5.10 -2.16 13.28
C GLU A 234 4.90 -2.97 11.98
N VAL A 235 5.86 -2.90 11.06
CA VAL A 235 5.83 -3.63 9.79
C VAL A 235 6.12 -5.11 10.03
N VAL A 236 5.20 -5.98 9.65
CA VAL A 236 5.34 -7.44 9.78
C VAL A 236 5.62 -8.14 8.45
N ALA A 237 5.23 -7.53 7.33
CA ALA A 237 5.38 -8.09 5.99
C ALA A 237 5.35 -6.99 4.93
N VAL A 238 5.83 -7.33 3.73
CA VAL A 238 5.75 -6.49 2.53
C VAL A 238 4.94 -7.21 1.45
N THR A 239 4.08 -6.47 0.75
CA THR A 239 3.23 -6.99 -0.32
C THR A 239 4.07 -7.59 -1.45
N THR A 240 3.79 -8.82 -1.84
CA THR A 240 4.55 -9.53 -2.89
C THR A 240 3.68 -9.86 -4.09
N THR A 241 2.56 -10.55 -3.87
CA THR A 241 1.69 -11.02 -4.95
C THR A 241 0.28 -11.29 -4.44
N GLY A 242 -0.64 -11.70 -5.30
CA GLY A 242 -2.02 -11.98 -4.93
C GLY A 242 -2.79 -12.71 -6.02
N ASP A 243 -4.10 -12.84 -5.83
CA ASP A 243 -4.94 -13.31 -6.94
C ASP A 243 -5.02 -12.25 -8.04
N ILE A 244 -4.91 -12.65 -9.32
CA ILE A 244 -4.93 -11.73 -10.48
C ILE A 244 -6.08 -10.70 -10.43
N PRO A 245 -7.31 -11.06 -10.00
CA PRO A 245 -8.38 -10.09 -9.88
C PRO A 245 -8.30 -9.17 -8.66
N CYS A 246 -7.37 -9.34 -7.73
CA CYS A 246 -7.30 -8.59 -6.46
C CYS A 246 -8.63 -8.62 -5.68
N LYS A 247 -9.15 -9.81 -5.35
CA LYS A 247 -10.44 -9.93 -4.63
C LYS A 247 -10.52 -11.04 -3.58
N ALA A 248 -9.48 -11.82 -3.40
CA ALA A 248 -9.52 -13.02 -2.57
C ALA A 248 -8.33 -13.11 -1.61
N SER A 249 -7.11 -13.02 -2.13
CA SER A 249 -5.90 -13.32 -1.37
C SER A 249 -4.79 -12.34 -1.71
N ASP A 250 -4.15 -11.88 -0.65
CA ASP A 250 -2.92 -11.11 -0.66
C ASP A 250 -1.82 -11.96 -0.03
N GLN A 251 -0.69 -12.08 -0.72
CA GLN A 251 0.51 -12.77 -0.25
C GLN A 251 1.63 -11.75 -0.06
N ALA A 252 2.14 -11.73 1.17
CA ALA A 252 3.17 -10.81 1.60
C ALA A 252 4.39 -11.59 2.09
N THR A 253 5.58 -11.18 1.68
CA THR A 253 6.83 -11.72 2.22
C THR A 253 7.02 -11.19 3.63
N ARG A 254 7.35 -12.09 4.55
CA ARG A 254 7.52 -11.77 5.97
C ARG A 254 8.75 -10.88 6.19
N ALA A 255 8.52 -9.70 6.77
CA ALA A 255 9.58 -8.79 7.21
C ALA A 255 10.05 -9.13 8.64
N ASP A 256 9.28 -9.92 9.39
CA ASP A 256 9.60 -10.38 10.76
C ASP A 256 10.49 -11.64 10.79
N THR A 257 11.16 -12.00 9.69
CA THR A 257 12.12 -13.12 9.69
C THR A 257 13.52 -12.63 10.04
N GLN A 258 14.34 -13.50 10.65
CA GLN A 258 15.76 -13.18 10.90
C GLN A 258 16.47 -12.77 9.60
N VAL A 259 16.18 -13.49 8.51
CA VAL A 259 16.73 -13.25 7.18
C VAL A 259 16.43 -11.84 6.65
N ALA A 260 15.20 -11.35 6.86
CA ALA A 260 14.78 -10.01 6.45
C ALA A 260 15.37 -8.93 7.38
N HIS A 261 15.39 -9.19 8.69
CA HIS A 261 16.04 -8.31 9.69
C HIS A 261 17.53 -8.14 9.41
N ASP A 262 18.25 -9.23 9.15
CA ASP A 262 19.69 -9.19 8.84
C ASP A 262 19.97 -8.33 7.59
N PHE A 263 19.16 -8.49 6.55
CA PHE A 263 19.31 -7.73 5.31
C PHE A 263 18.98 -6.25 5.48
N ILE A 264 17.81 -5.93 6.03
CA ILE A 264 17.37 -4.54 6.19
C ILE A 264 18.21 -3.82 7.25
N GLY A 265 18.59 -4.52 8.32
CA GLY A 265 19.49 -4.00 9.34
C GLY A 265 20.84 -3.60 8.76
N ASP A 266 21.45 -4.45 7.93
CA ASP A 266 22.71 -4.12 7.26
C ASP A 266 22.59 -2.89 6.35
N VAL A 267 21.51 -2.79 5.56
CA VAL A 267 21.27 -1.61 4.70
C VAL A 267 21.06 -0.33 5.53
N ILE A 268 20.40 -0.42 6.69
CA ILE A 268 20.20 0.72 7.61
C ILE A 268 21.51 1.13 8.29
N GLU A 269 22.35 0.16 8.68
CA GLU A 269 23.63 0.42 9.35
C GLU A 269 24.70 0.94 8.38
N HIS A 270 24.65 0.49 7.11
CA HIS A 270 25.65 0.78 6.09
C HIS A 270 25.04 1.37 4.79
N PRO A 271 24.19 2.42 4.85
CA PRO A 271 23.51 2.92 3.66
C PRO A 271 24.49 3.42 2.61
N ASP A 272 25.62 3.99 3.03
CA ASP A 272 26.67 4.50 2.11
C ASP A 272 27.43 3.38 1.39
N ALA A 273 27.34 2.11 1.84
CA ALA A 273 27.88 0.98 1.09
C ALA A 273 27.02 0.63 -0.14
N TYR A 274 25.77 1.10 -0.16
CA TYR A 274 24.78 0.84 -1.19
C TYR A 274 24.38 2.08 -1.97
N ALA A 275 24.55 3.28 -1.40
CA ALA A 275 24.41 4.53 -2.12
C ALA A 275 25.52 4.59 -3.20
N GLY A 276 25.13 4.61 -4.47
CA GLY A 276 26.07 4.66 -5.59
C GLY A 276 26.88 5.97 -5.62
N GLU A 277 28.11 5.86 -6.13
CA GLU A 277 28.95 6.98 -6.58
C GLU A 277 28.27 7.89 -7.61
#